data_AF-A0A0G1UJX8-F1
#
_entry.id   AF-A0A0G1UJX8-F1
#
_cell.length_a   1.000
_cell.length_b   1.000
_cell.length_c   1.000
_cell.angle_alpha   90.00
_cell.angle_beta   90.00
_cell.angle_gamma   90.00
#
_symmetry.space_group_name_H-M   'P 1'
#
loop_
_entity.id
_entity.type
_entity.pdbx_description
1 polymer ?
#
loop_
_entity_poly.entity_id
_entity_poly.type
_entity_poly.pdbx_seq_one_letter_code
_entity_poly.pdbx_strand_id
1 'polypeptide(L)'
;MKINMKKFRYLALSIVVAILFVGTWSFIKAQSDGEITACVNKTGQVYFVGDGFKRSDCSRGRTLLSWNIQGPAGEQGSQGVQGEAGPQGSRGEQGLQGIAGTSIPCVRVDGNDVYFEGCNVHITNGAGSTATKNGLGNLIIGYNEDVLSIPNDRSGSHNIVVGTENTYGSYSGIVAGNENIISGPNAVTIGGHSNEARGNGAVVTGGEDNEAFGDFSSVSGGRYNRADGVYASVGGGSANIAGGNNSAVSGGTDNRAVGDFSTVGGGMSRTAAAIYDWVAGSLLEDN
;
A
#
# COMPACT_ATOMS: atom_id res chain seq x y z
N MET A 1 -35.28 -15.75 -11.54
CA MET A 1 -33.95 -15.33 -12.03
C MET A 1 -33.96 -13.82 -12.21
N LYS A 2 -33.46 -13.05 -11.23
CA LYS A 2 -33.47 -11.57 -11.27
C LYS A 2 -32.23 -11.07 -12.01
N ILE A 3 -32.43 -10.48 -13.18
CA ILE A 3 -31.35 -9.90 -14.01
C ILE A 3 -31.01 -8.50 -13.47
N ASN A 4 -29.73 -8.27 -13.19
CA ASN A 4 -29.23 -7.06 -12.53
C ASN A 4 -29.02 -5.92 -13.56
N MET A 5 -29.98 -5.00 -13.65
CA MET A 5 -30.06 -3.92 -14.66
C MET A 5 -28.86 -2.94 -14.69
N LYS A 6 -27.97 -2.94 -13.68
CA LYS A 6 -26.82 -2.03 -13.65
C LYS A 6 -25.70 -2.41 -14.62
N LYS A 7 -25.52 -3.70 -14.96
CA LYS A 7 -24.48 -4.14 -15.92
C LYS A 7 -24.84 -3.84 -17.39
N PHE A 8 -26.14 -3.72 -17.72
CA PHE A 8 -26.59 -3.47 -19.09
C PHE A 8 -26.35 -2.02 -19.54
N ARG A 9 -26.34 -1.06 -18.60
CA ARG A 9 -26.14 0.37 -18.92
C ARG A 9 -24.70 0.71 -19.33
N TYR A 10 -23.70 -0.02 -18.80
CA TYR A 10 -22.30 0.20 -19.17
C TYR A 10 -21.94 -0.47 -20.51
N LEU A 11 -22.52 -1.64 -20.81
CA LEU A 11 -22.30 -2.32 -22.09
C LEU A 11 -22.92 -1.55 -23.28
N ALA A 12 -24.09 -0.95 -23.07
CA ALA A 12 -24.75 -0.12 -24.08
C ALA A 12 -23.98 1.19 -24.38
N LEU A 13 -23.28 1.75 -23.39
CA LEU A 13 -22.49 2.99 -23.58
C LEU A 13 -21.20 2.74 -24.36
N SER A 14 -20.55 1.59 -24.16
CA SER A 14 -19.34 1.19 -24.91
C SER A 14 -19.59 0.90 -26.39
N ILE A 15 -20.79 0.41 -26.75
CA ILE A 15 -21.13 0.10 -28.15
C ILE A 15 -21.43 1.39 -28.96
N VAL A 16 -21.95 2.44 -28.32
CA VAL A 16 -22.25 3.71 -29.00
C VAL A 16 -20.99 4.54 -29.27
N VAL A 17 -19.93 4.40 -28.46
CA VAL A 17 -18.64 5.10 -28.67
C VAL A 17 -17.78 4.43 -29.75
N ALA A 18 -17.92 3.13 -29.98
CA ALA A 18 -17.20 2.41 -31.03
C ALA A 18 -17.78 2.61 -32.45
N ILE A 19 -19.04 3.07 -32.58
CA ILE A 19 -19.74 3.22 -33.87
C ILE A 19 -19.52 4.61 -34.51
N LEU A 20 -18.87 5.56 -33.82
CA LEU A 20 -18.65 6.93 -34.30
C LEU A 20 -17.29 7.19 -34.99
N PHE A 21 -16.43 6.16 -35.20
CA PHE A 21 -15.10 6.34 -35.82
C PHE A 21 -14.82 5.50 -37.08
N VAL A 22 -15.85 4.99 -37.77
CA VAL A 22 -15.69 4.38 -39.10
C VAL A 22 -16.40 5.23 -40.15
N GLY A 23 -15.82 6.40 -40.42
CA GLY A 23 -16.21 7.28 -41.52
C GLY A 23 -15.61 6.82 -42.85
N THR A 24 -16.44 6.17 -43.67
CA THR A 24 -16.45 6.08 -45.13
C THR A 24 -15.20 6.48 -45.92
N TRP A 25 -14.55 5.50 -46.57
CA TRP A 25 -13.88 5.70 -47.86
C TRP A 25 -14.74 5.07 -48.96
N SER A 26 -15.58 5.89 -49.58
CA SER A 26 -16.29 5.53 -50.79
C SER A 26 -15.43 5.92 -51.99
N PHE A 27 -14.80 4.95 -52.65
CA PHE A 27 -14.40 5.11 -54.05
C PHE A 27 -15.36 4.29 -54.92
N ILE A 28 -16.34 4.99 -55.50
CA ILE A 28 -17.08 4.49 -56.65
C ILE A 28 -16.15 4.62 -57.85
N LYS A 29 -15.75 3.50 -58.46
CA LYS A 29 -15.16 3.54 -59.80
C LYS A 29 -16.25 3.97 -60.77
N ALA A 30 -16.12 5.16 -61.35
CA ALA A 30 -16.79 5.46 -62.61
C ALA A 30 -16.03 4.70 -63.71
N GLN A 31 -16.57 3.55 -64.13
CA GLN A 31 -16.13 2.83 -65.32
C GLN A 31 -16.66 3.59 -66.54
N SER A 32 -15.78 4.27 -67.26
CA SER A 32 -15.99 4.54 -68.68
C SER A 32 -15.00 3.65 -69.42
N ASP A 33 -15.49 2.55 -70.00
CA ASP A 33 -14.65 1.65 -70.78
C ASP A 33 -14.07 2.44 -71.95
N GLY A 34 -12.74 2.53 -72.04
CA GLY A 34 -11.98 3.49 -72.85
C GLY A 34 -11.99 3.23 -74.36
N GLU A 35 -13.15 2.90 -74.92
CA GLU A 35 -13.33 2.57 -76.34
C GLU A 35 -14.57 3.28 -76.92
N ILE A 36 -14.35 4.15 -77.91
CA ILE A 36 -15.46 4.86 -78.59
C ILE A 36 -15.92 4.01 -79.78
N THR A 37 -17.22 3.71 -79.81
CA THR A 37 -17.82 2.92 -80.89
C THR A 37 -18.77 3.76 -81.76
N ALA A 38 -18.75 3.55 -83.08
CA ALA A 38 -19.64 4.26 -84.02
C ALA A 38 -20.09 3.37 -85.19
N CYS A 39 -21.30 3.61 -85.72
CA CYS A 39 -21.79 2.97 -86.94
C CYS A 39 -21.64 3.93 -88.14
N VAL A 40 -20.94 3.50 -89.18
CA VAL A 40 -20.65 4.31 -90.38
C VAL A 40 -21.31 3.71 -91.62
N ASN A 41 -21.94 4.52 -92.46
CA ASN A 41 -22.52 4.06 -93.73
C ASN A 41 -21.52 4.16 -94.90
N LYS A 42 -21.88 3.61 -96.07
CA LYS A 42 -21.01 3.63 -97.27
C LYS A 42 -20.69 5.03 -97.81
N THR A 43 -21.42 6.08 -97.38
CA THR A 43 -21.18 7.47 -97.77
C THR A 43 -20.39 8.27 -96.73
N GLY A 44 -19.97 7.65 -95.61
CA GLY A 44 -19.09 8.26 -94.62
C GLY A 44 -19.80 9.04 -93.50
N GLN A 45 -21.13 9.01 -93.40
CA GLN A 45 -21.82 9.59 -92.23
C GLN A 45 -21.63 8.70 -91.00
N VAL A 46 -21.20 9.33 -89.90
CA VAL A 46 -20.89 8.69 -88.62
C VAL A 46 -21.94 9.08 -87.58
N TYR A 47 -22.43 8.10 -86.84
CA TYR A 47 -23.25 8.32 -85.64
C TYR A 47 -22.62 7.58 -84.46
N PHE A 48 -22.34 8.33 -83.39
CA PHE A 48 -21.72 7.81 -82.17
C PHE A 48 -22.77 7.09 -81.33
N VAL A 49 -22.47 5.86 -80.95
CA VAL A 49 -23.30 5.02 -80.08
C VAL A 49 -22.50 4.77 -78.80
N GLY A 50 -23.09 5.03 -77.64
CA GLY A 50 -22.39 4.88 -76.36
C GLY A 50 -21.94 3.44 -76.06
N ASP A 51 -21.29 3.25 -74.92
CA ASP A 51 -20.62 2.00 -74.55
C ASP A 51 -21.55 0.77 -74.61
N GLY A 52 -21.03 -0.36 -75.09
CA GLY A 52 -21.73 -1.67 -75.08
C GLY A 52 -22.50 -2.06 -76.35
N PHE A 53 -22.42 -1.27 -77.42
CA PHE A 53 -23.08 -1.58 -78.71
C PHE A 53 -22.38 -2.69 -79.51
N LYS A 54 -23.17 -3.56 -80.14
CA LYS A 54 -22.71 -4.68 -80.97
C LYS A 54 -23.02 -4.44 -82.45
N ARG A 55 -22.34 -5.19 -83.31
CA ARG A 55 -22.50 -5.11 -84.77
C ARG A 55 -23.95 -5.26 -85.24
N SER A 56 -24.75 -6.06 -84.54
CA SER A 56 -26.18 -6.28 -84.77
C SER A 56 -27.03 -5.02 -84.65
N ASP A 57 -26.54 -4.05 -83.89
CA ASP A 57 -27.29 -2.84 -83.54
C ASP A 57 -27.09 -1.75 -84.60
N CYS A 58 -26.09 -1.89 -85.47
CA CYS A 58 -26.00 -1.08 -86.68
C CYS A 58 -27.04 -1.54 -87.71
N SER A 59 -27.85 -0.61 -88.21
CA SER A 59 -28.79 -0.87 -89.31
C SER A 59 -28.10 -1.51 -90.52
N ARG A 60 -28.80 -2.44 -91.20
CA ARG A 60 -28.27 -3.20 -92.35
C ARG A 60 -27.58 -2.27 -93.37
N GLY A 61 -26.34 -2.59 -93.70
CA GLY A 61 -25.52 -1.86 -94.68
C GLY A 61 -24.54 -0.82 -94.11
N ARG A 62 -24.56 -0.56 -92.79
CA ARG A 62 -23.53 0.23 -92.09
C ARG A 62 -22.43 -0.68 -91.53
N THR A 63 -21.29 -0.16 -91.08
CA THR A 63 -20.15 -0.87 -90.45
C THR A 63 -19.89 -0.32 -89.05
N LEU A 64 -19.62 -1.21 -88.07
CA LEU A 64 -19.21 -0.81 -86.72
C LEU A 64 -17.71 -0.53 -86.72
N LEU A 65 -17.31 0.65 -86.24
CA LEU A 65 -15.93 1.03 -85.98
C LEU A 65 -15.77 1.25 -84.48
N SER A 66 -14.64 0.80 -83.94
CA SER A 66 -14.31 0.91 -82.53
C SER A 66 -12.83 1.27 -82.39
N TRP A 67 -12.51 2.23 -81.53
CA TRP A 67 -11.12 2.60 -81.26
C TRP A 67 -10.94 3.09 -79.82
N ASN A 68 -9.75 2.83 -79.27
CA ASN A 68 -9.37 3.25 -77.93
C ASN A 68 -8.87 4.69 -77.92
N ILE A 69 -9.01 5.36 -76.78
CA ILE A 69 -8.66 6.78 -76.60
C ILE A 69 -7.29 7.00 -75.93
N GLN A 70 -6.52 5.93 -75.64
CA GLN A 70 -5.23 6.01 -74.96
C GLN A 70 -4.16 5.18 -75.70
N GLY A 71 -3.07 5.83 -76.13
CA GLY A 71 -1.92 5.18 -76.77
C GLY A 71 -1.13 4.29 -75.80
N PRO A 72 -0.30 3.35 -76.29
CA PRO A 72 0.50 2.48 -75.44
C PRO A 72 1.47 3.30 -74.56
N ALA A 73 1.58 2.95 -73.28
CA ALA A 73 2.51 3.58 -72.36
C ALA A 73 3.97 3.40 -72.84
N GLY A 74 4.77 4.47 -72.81
CA GLY A 74 6.18 4.43 -73.19
C GLY A 74 7.00 3.54 -72.25
N GLU A 75 8.06 2.91 -72.76
CA GLU A 75 8.96 2.06 -71.97
C GLU A 75 9.58 2.87 -70.81
N GLN A 76 9.56 2.28 -69.61
CA GLN A 76 10.13 2.88 -68.41
C GLN A 76 11.65 2.98 -68.55
N GLY A 77 12.20 4.20 -68.40
CA GLY A 77 13.64 4.43 -68.44
C GLY A 77 14.38 3.60 -67.39
N SER A 78 15.58 3.11 -67.75
CA SER A 78 16.43 2.28 -66.87
C SER A 78 16.64 2.94 -65.51
N GLN A 79 16.41 2.18 -64.43
CA GLN A 79 16.60 2.63 -63.06
C GLN A 79 18.05 3.09 -62.84
N GLY A 80 18.23 4.30 -62.29
CA GLY A 80 19.55 4.85 -61.97
C GLY A 80 20.29 3.98 -60.95
N VAL A 81 21.61 3.88 -61.10
CA VAL A 81 22.48 3.13 -60.18
C VAL A 81 22.32 3.66 -58.75
N GLN A 82 22.10 2.75 -57.80
CA GLN A 82 21.97 3.08 -56.37
C GLN A 82 23.31 3.61 -55.84
N GLY A 83 23.30 4.78 -55.20
CA GLY A 83 24.50 5.39 -54.62
C GLY A 83 25.14 4.51 -53.52
N GLU A 84 26.47 4.57 -53.41
CA GLU A 84 27.24 3.82 -52.42
C GLU A 84 26.73 4.07 -50.99
N ALA A 85 26.67 3.01 -50.18
CA ALA A 85 26.24 3.10 -48.78
C ALA A 85 27.17 4.02 -47.99
N GLY A 86 26.61 5.00 -47.28
CA GLY A 86 27.38 5.93 -46.46
C GLY A 86 28.20 5.20 -45.37
N PRO A 87 29.34 5.76 -44.93
CA PRO A 87 30.18 5.14 -43.91
C PRO A 87 29.38 4.94 -42.62
N GLN A 88 29.50 3.74 -42.03
CA GLN A 88 28.88 3.40 -40.76
C GLN A 88 29.33 4.40 -39.68
N GLY A 89 28.37 4.99 -38.96
CA GLY A 89 28.64 5.98 -37.91
C GLY A 89 29.57 5.43 -36.82
N SER A 90 30.41 6.29 -36.25
CA SER A 90 31.32 5.93 -35.16
C SER A 90 30.56 5.32 -33.99
N ARG A 91 31.12 4.25 -33.40
CA ARG A 91 30.59 3.62 -32.19
C ARG A 91 30.45 4.68 -31.09
N GLY A 92 29.25 4.83 -30.54
CA GLY A 92 28.98 5.79 -29.47
C GLY A 92 29.92 5.59 -28.28
N GLU A 93 30.33 6.69 -27.65
CA GLU A 93 31.18 6.66 -26.46
C GLU A 93 30.52 5.82 -25.35
N GLN A 94 31.31 4.95 -24.72
CA GLN A 94 30.85 4.12 -23.62
C GLN A 94 30.42 5.04 -22.47
N GLY A 95 29.18 4.89 -21.99
CA GLY A 95 28.65 5.72 -20.92
C GLY A 95 29.55 5.71 -19.68
N LEU A 96 29.67 6.86 -19.02
CA LEU A 96 30.47 7.01 -17.80
C LEU A 96 30.08 5.95 -16.78
N GLN A 97 31.07 5.21 -16.28
CA GLN A 97 30.88 4.21 -15.23
C GLN A 97 30.24 4.91 -14.01
N GLY A 98 29.13 4.36 -13.52
CA GLY A 98 28.43 4.92 -12.36
C GLY A 98 29.37 5.00 -11.15
N ILE A 99 29.25 6.07 -10.37
CA ILE A 99 29.95 6.24 -9.09
C ILE A 99 29.74 5.00 -8.21
N ALA A 100 30.84 4.35 -7.82
CA ALA A 100 30.81 3.24 -6.87
C ALA A 100 30.15 3.74 -5.57
N GLY A 101 29.09 3.06 -5.12
CA GLY A 101 28.39 3.42 -3.90
C GLY A 101 29.35 3.45 -2.72
N THR A 102 29.30 4.53 -1.94
CA THR A 102 30.06 4.68 -0.69
C THR A 102 29.65 3.57 0.28
N SER A 103 30.54 2.59 0.50
CA SER A 103 30.35 1.59 1.54
C SER A 103 30.46 2.24 2.92
N ILE A 104 29.50 1.99 3.82
CA ILE A 104 29.62 2.37 5.23
C ILE A 104 30.64 1.41 5.87
N PRO A 105 31.80 1.87 6.38
CA PRO A 105 32.92 0.98 6.71
C PRO A 105 32.64 -0.12 7.73
N CYS A 106 31.66 0.08 8.62
CA CYS A 106 31.29 -0.89 9.64
C CYS A 106 30.05 -1.71 9.30
N VAL A 107 29.50 -1.59 8.08
CA VAL A 107 28.29 -2.32 7.67
C VAL A 107 28.67 -3.43 6.70
N ARG A 108 28.29 -4.66 7.05
CA ARG A 108 28.40 -5.82 6.17
C ARG A 108 27.01 -6.39 5.89
N VAL A 109 26.73 -6.73 4.64
CA VAL A 109 25.48 -7.38 4.22
C VAL A 109 25.80 -8.79 3.74
N ASP A 110 25.05 -9.78 4.21
CA ASP A 110 25.17 -11.19 3.81
C ASP A 110 23.77 -11.77 3.58
N GLY A 111 23.43 -12.01 2.31
CA GLY A 111 22.06 -12.34 1.92
C GLY A 111 21.07 -11.26 2.37
N ASN A 112 20.21 -11.60 3.33
CA ASN A 112 19.19 -10.71 3.89
C ASN A 112 19.59 -10.13 5.25
N ASP A 113 20.76 -10.47 5.76
CA ASP A 113 21.24 -10.04 7.07
C ASP A 113 22.16 -8.82 6.95
N VAL A 114 22.01 -7.89 7.87
CA VAL A 114 22.84 -6.68 7.99
C VAL A 114 23.56 -6.70 9.32
N TYR A 115 24.88 -6.60 9.28
CA TYR A 115 25.77 -6.61 10.43
C TYR A 115 26.43 -5.25 10.61
N PHE A 116 26.51 -4.79 11.85
CA PHE A 116 27.27 -3.61 12.26
C PHE A 116 28.49 -4.09 13.07
N GLU A 117 29.67 -4.02 12.47
CA GLU A 117 30.91 -4.59 13.02
C GLU A 117 31.86 -3.46 13.43
N GLY A 118 32.10 -3.31 14.73
CA GLY A 118 32.99 -2.26 15.26
C GLY A 118 32.39 -0.85 15.29
N CYS A 119 31.06 -0.70 15.18
CA CYS A 119 30.37 0.58 15.35
C CYS A 119 29.06 0.46 16.13
N ASN A 120 28.62 1.57 16.72
CA ASN A 120 27.30 1.70 17.33
C ASN A 120 26.26 2.15 16.31
N VAL A 121 25.01 1.75 16.51
CA VAL A 121 23.87 2.26 15.75
C VAL A 121 23.13 3.27 16.62
N HIS A 122 23.08 4.52 16.17
CA HIS A 122 22.29 5.58 16.82
C HIS A 122 21.03 5.85 15.99
N ILE A 123 19.87 5.54 16.56
CA ILE A 123 18.56 5.88 15.98
C ILE A 123 18.07 7.14 16.69
N THR A 124 18.02 8.26 15.99
CA THR A 124 17.63 9.55 16.57
C THR A 124 16.47 10.16 15.81
N ASN A 125 15.70 11.00 16.48
CA ASN A 125 14.56 11.70 15.89
C ASN A 125 14.94 13.02 15.20
N GLY A 126 16.22 13.40 15.21
CA GLY A 126 16.75 14.61 14.58
C GLY A 126 16.49 15.93 15.33
N ALA A 127 15.85 15.92 16.50
CA ALA A 127 15.48 17.12 17.24
C ALA A 127 16.46 17.50 18.38
N GLY A 128 17.58 16.79 18.49
CA GLY A 128 18.69 17.16 19.37
C GLY A 128 18.52 16.83 20.86
N SER A 129 17.43 16.17 21.26
CA SER A 129 17.22 15.69 22.64
C SER A 129 16.25 14.52 22.70
N THR A 130 16.51 13.54 23.57
CA THR A 130 15.69 12.32 23.72
C THR A 130 14.24 12.61 24.14
N ALA A 131 14.01 13.64 24.95
CA ALA A 131 12.68 13.99 25.46
C ALA A 131 11.77 14.69 24.43
N THR A 132 12.30 15.02 23.26
CA THR A 132 11.52 15.59 22.15
C THR A 132 10.80 14.48 21.39
N LYS A 133 9.60 14.77 20.89
CA LYS A 133 8.74 13.80 20.20
C LYS A 133 8.34 14.34 18.83
N ASN A 134 8.50 13.52 17.79
CA ASN A 134 8.03 13.82 16.44
C ASN A 134 7.67 12.54 15.65
N GLY A 135 7.45 11.41 16.33
CA GLY A 135 7.16 10.11 15.71
C GLY A 135 8.37 9.37 15.12
N LEU A 136 9.53 10.03 15.00
CA LEU A 136 10.75 9.45 14.43
C LEU A 136 11.71 8.99 15.53
N GLY A 137 12.76 8.28 15.12
CA GLY A 137 13.80 7.81 16.04
C GLY A 137 13.44 6.51 16.78
N ASN A 138 12.44 5.77 16.31
CA ASN A 138 12.01 4.49 16.89
C ASN A 138 12.63 3.30 16.15
N LEU A 139 12.84 2.18 16.84
CA LEU A 139 13.11 0.87 16.23
C LEU A 139 11.80 0.07 16.18
N ILE A 140 11.28 -0.20 14.98
CA ILE A 140 10.01 -0.91 14.77
C ILE A 140 10.32 -2.28 14.14
N ILE A 141 9.90 -3.36 14.80
CA ILE A 141 10.06 -4.75 14.36
C ILE A 141 8.66 -5.31 14.05
N GLY A 142 8.39 -5.55 12.77
CA GLY A 142 7.04 -5.79 12.25
C GLY A 142 6.45 -4.53 11.63
N TYR A 143 5.16 -4.54 11.29
CA TYR A 143 4.51 -3.40 10.66
C TYR A 143 3.79 -2.47 11.64
N ASN A 144 3.55 -2.94 12.87
CA ASN A 144 2.72 -2.27 13.84
C ASN A 144 1.42 -1.77 13.19
N GLU A 145 0.65 -2.69 12.62
CA GLU A 145 -0.52 -2.43 11.80
C GLU A 145 -1.50 -1.49 12.53
N ASP A 146 -2.23 -0.67 11.78
CA ASP A 146 -3.33 0.15 12.32
C ASP A 146 -4.66 -0.51 12.00
N VAL A 147 -5.57 -0.53 12.97
CA VAL A 147 -6.99 -0.75 12.71
C VAL A 147 -7.62 0.61 12.45
N LEU A 148 -8.18 0.78 11.24
CA LEU A 148 -8.70 2.04 10.68
C LEU A 148 -9.83 2.71 11.49
N SER A 149 -10.22 2.18 12.65
CA SER A 149 -11.32 2.65 13.49
C SER A 149 -10.91 3.24 14.84
N ILE A 150 -9.63 3.20 15.25
CA ILE A 150 -9.17 3.78 16.52
C ILE A 150 -7.92 4.65 16.28
N PRO A 151 -7.94 5.95 16.63
CA PRO A 151 -6.74 6.78 16.59
C PRO A 151 -5.69 6.27 17.60
N ASN A 152 -4.55 5.81 17.11
CA ASN A 152 -3.39 5.43 17.92
C ASN A 152 -2.41 6.61 18.02
N ASP A 153 -2.05 7.03 19.24
CA ASP A 153 -0.98 8.03 19.44
C ASP A 153 0.41 7.39 19.24
N ARG A 154 0.93 7.49 18.01
CA ARG A 154 2.28 7.06 17.63
C ARG A 154 3.24 8.25 17.48
N SER A 155 2.98 9.35 18.18
CA SER A 155 3.81 10.56 18.14
C SER A 155 5.15 10.43 18.89
N GLY A 156 5.34 9.34 19.63
CA GLY A 156 6.54 9.09 20.41
C GLY A 156 7.82 8.88 19.61
N SER A 157 8.95 9.04 20.28
CA SER A 157 10.30 8.94 19.70
C SER A 157 11.21 8.12 20.60
N HIS A 158 12.26 7.50 20.05
CA HIS A 158 13.24 6.74 20.85
C HIS A 158 12.65 5.52 21.58
N ASN A 159 11.67 4.85 20.97
CA ASN A 159 11.05 3.63 21.50
C ASN A 159 11.48 2.38 20.71
N ILE A 160 11.34 1.22 21.34
CA ILE A 160 11.35 -0.09 20.68
C ILE A 160 9.92 -0.59 20.57
N VAL A 161 9.49 -0.92 19.36
CA VAL A 161 8.11 -1.32 19.04
C VAL A 161 8.13 -2.67 18.35
N VAL A 162 7.39 -3.66 18.86
CA VAL A 162 7.35 -5.02 18.30
C VAL A 162 5.92 -5.54 18.22
N GLY A 163 5.50 -6.06 17.07
CA GLY A 163 4.17 -6.64 16.89
C GLY A 163 3.19 -5.68 16.22
N THR A 164 1.92 -5.71 16.62
CA THR A 164 0.81 -5.07 15.91
C THR A 164 0.04 -4.09 16.80
N GLU A 165 -0.47 -3.01 16.22
CA GLU A 165 -1.45 -2.11 16.87
C GLU A 165 -1.00 -1.43 18.16
N ASN A 166 0.30 -1.42 18.45
CA ASN A 166 0.82 -0.78 19.63
C ASN A 166 0.80 0.75 19.49
N THR A 167 0.54 1.42 20.61
CA THR A 167 0.54 2.88 20.77
C THR A 167 1.74 3.28 21.62
N TYR A 168 2.51 4.26 21.16
CA TYR A 168 3.72 4.73 21.82
C TYR A 168 3.78 6.26 21.76
N GLY A 169 3.03 6.90 22.65
CA GLY A 169 2.86 8.36 22.65
C GLY A 169 4.02 9.13 23.30
N SER A 170 5.04 8.44 23.82
CA SER A 170 6.12 9.05 24.63
C SER A 170 7.53 8.69 24.14
N TYR A 171 8.53 8.74 25.01
CA TYR A 171 9.91 8.42 24.65
C TYR A 171 10.56 7.44 25.63
N SER A 172 11.63 6.80 25.16
CA SER A 172 12.45 5.85 25.92
C SER A 172 11.69 4.62 26.42
N GLY A 173 10.61 4.23 25.72
CA GLY A 173 9.80 3.07 26.08
C GLY A 173 10.03 1.84 25.23
N ILE A 174 9.51 0.72 25.70
CA ILE A 174 9.48 -0.56 24.99
C ILE A 174 8.03 -1.02 24.95
N VAL A 175 7.50 -1.30 23.77
CA VAL A 175 6.15 -1.86 23.61
C VAL A 175 6.19 -3.04 22.66
N ALA A 176 5.70 -4.18 23.12
CA ALA A 176 5.66 -5.41 22.35
C ALA A 176 4.33 -6.13 22.54
N GLY A 177 3.89 -6.90 21.54
CA GLY A 177 2.63 -7.65 21.57
C GLY A 177 1.58 -7.05 20.64
N ASN A 178 0.32 -7.16 21.04
CA ASN A 178 -0.84 -6.69 20.29
C ASN A 178 -1.61 -5.64 21.10
N GLU A 179 -1.95 -4.51 20.47
CA GLU A 179 -2.80 -3.46 21.04
C GLU A 179 -2.30 -2.86 22.37
N ASN A 180 -0.99 -2.93 22.69
CA ASN A 180 -0.48 -2.37 23.94
C ASN A 180 -0.22 -0.86 23.82
N ILE A 181 -0.37 -0.14 24.94
CA ILE A 181 -0.22 1.31 25.01
C ILE A 181 0.90 1.66 25.99
N ILE A 182 1.89 2.43 25.52
CA ILE A 182 2.84 3.15 26.38
C ILE A 182 2.71 4.66 26.16
N SER A 183 2.41 5.42 27.21
CA SER A 183 2.25 6.89 27.11
C SER A 183 3.00 7.67 28.20
N GLY A 184 3.49 7.00 29.23
CA GLY A 184 4.45 7.56 30.17
C GLY A 184 5.87 7.58 29.59
N PRO A 185 6.72 8.57 29.95
CA PRO A 185 8.13 8.49 29.61
C PRO A 185 8.78 7.29 30.30
N ASN A 186 9.66 6.57 29.61
CA ASN A 186 10.31 5.36 30.11
C ASN A 186 9.36 4.18 30.42
N ALA A 187 8.10 4.23 29.96
CA ALA A 187 7.13 3.18 30.20
C ALA A 187 7.42 1.92 29.36
N VAL A 188 7.09 0.75 29.90
CA VAL A 188 7.43 -0.54 29.30
C VAL A 188 6.25 -1.51 29.33
N THR A 189 5.92 -2.06 28.15
CA THR A 189 5.07 -3.24 28.00
C THR A 189 5.78 -4.29 27.15
N ILE A 190 6.08 -5.47 27.71
CA ILE A 190 6.96 -6.46 27.05
C ILE A 190 6.17 -7.52 26.25
N GLY A 191 4.85 -7.57 26.37
CA GLY A 191 4.01 -8.50 25.60
C GLY A 191 2.55 -8.41 25.98
N GLY A 192 1.77 -9.40 25.53
CA GLY A 192 0.35 -9.52 25.84
C GLY A 192 -0.56 -8.73 24.89
N HIS A 193 -1.81 -8.57 25.32
CA HIS A 193 -2.91 -7.98 24.56
C HIS A 193 -3.53 -6.82 25.37
N SER A 194 -3.68 -5.64 24.76
CA SER A 194 -4.40 -4.49 25.34
C SER A 194 -3.93 -4.05 26.73
N ASN A 195 -2.63 -4.16 27.04
CA ASN A 195 -2.08 -3.63 28.28
C ASN A 195 -1.68 -2.17 28.15
N GLU A 196 -1.75 -1.41 29.24
CA GLU A 196 -1.45 0.02 29.26
C GLU A 196 -0.48 0.43 30.36
N ALA A 197 0.65 1.05 29.99
CA ALA A 197 1.58 1.69 30.92
C ALA A 197 1.62 3.21 30.67
N ARG A 198 1.01 3.98 31.57
CA ARG A 198 0.80 5.43 31.40
C ARG A 198 1.62 6.31 32.36
N GLY A 199 2.02 5.78 33.51
CA GLY A 199 2.88 6.50 34.46
C GLY A 199 4.33 6.61 33.99
N ASN A 200 5.08 7.59 34.51
CA ASN A 200 6.53 7.69 34.28
C ASN A 200 7.24 6.44 34.79
N GLY A 201 7.95 5.72 33.93
CA GLY A 201 8.63 4.48 34.30
C GLY A 201 7.70 3.35 34.71
N ALA A 202 6.41 3.44 34.37
CA ALA A 202 5.44 2.38 34.64
C ALA A 202 5.73 1.13 33.81
N VAL A 203 5.51 -0.06 34.37
CA VAL A 203 5.82 -1.33 33.73
C VAL A 203 4.63 -2.28 33.77
N VAL A 204 4.24 -2.81 32.62
CA VAL A 204 3.36 -3.99 32.53
C VAL A 204 4.12 -5.10 31.81
N THR A 205 4.46 -6.19 32.48
CA THR A 205 5.28 -7.23 31.83
C THR A 205 4.53 -7.95 30.70
N GLY A 206 3.22 -8.18 30.85
CA GLY A 206 2.36 -8.76 29.83
C GLY A 206 0.96 -9.10 30.36
N GLY A 207 0.31 -10.11 29.77
CA GLY A 207 -1.06 -10.49 30.13
C GLY A 207 -2.12 -9.83 29.24
N GLU A 208 -3.35 -9.72 29.74
CA GLU A 208 -4.48 -9.16 29.00
C GLU A 208 -5.11 -8.01 29.81
N ASP A 209 -5.32 -6.85 29.21
CA ASP A 209 -6.06 -5.73 29.83
C ASP A 209 -5.50 -5.27 31.19
N ASN A 210 -4.19 -5.25 31.38
CA ASN A 210 -3.58 -4.74 32.62
C ASN A 210 -3.19 -3.27 32.48
N GLU A 211 -3.26 -2.51 33.58
CA GLU A 211 -3.07 -1.06 33.60
C GLU A 211 -2.10 -0.62 34.71
N ALA A 212 -1.00 0.05 34.34
CA ALA A 212 -0.05 0.67 35.26
C ALA A 212 -0.06 2.20 35.04
N PHE A 213 -0.84 2.91 35.87
CA PHE A 213 -1.14 4.34 35.70
C PHE A 213 -0.34 5.25 36.63
N GLY A 214 0.07 4.75 37.79
CA GLY A 214 0.91 5.51 38.71
C GLY A 214 2.35 5.63 38.22
N ASP A 215 3.02 6.72 38.57
CA ASP A 215 4.47 6.85 38.31
C ASP A 215 5.23 5.73 39.03
N PHE A 216 6.12 5.07 38.30
CA PHE A 216 6.90 3.91 38.73
C PHE A 216 6.04 2.74 39.25
N SER A 217 4.77 2.68 38.86
CA SER A 217 3.90 1.55 39.17
C SER A 217 4.25 0.32 38.33
N SER A 218 3.87 -0.85 38.82
CA SER A 218 4.15 -2.11 38.12
C SER A 218 3.01 -3.11 38.19
N VAL A 219 2.77 -3.79 37.08
CA VAL A 219 1.91 -4.98 37.00
C VAL A 219 2.69 -6.10 36.34
N SER A 220 2.92 -7.19 37.06
CA SER A 220 3.75 -8.29 36.55
C SER A 220 3.03 -9.18 35.51
N GLY A 221 1.71 -9.09 35.41
CA GLY A 221 0.91 -9.79 34.40
C GLY A 221 -0.50 -10.11 34.87
N GLY A 222 -1.11 -11.17 34.32
CA GLY A 222 -2.47 -11.59 34.64
C GLY A 222 -3.52 -10.90 33.76
N ARG A 223 -4.72 -10.69 34.30
CA ARG A 223 -5.84 -10.08 33.58
C ARG A 223 -6.54 -8.99 34.39
N TYR A 224 -6.85 -7.85 33.78
CA TYR A 224 -7.60 -6.75 34.45
C TYR A 224 -6.96 -6.23 35.74
N ASN A 225 -5.65 -6.35 35.91
CA ASN A 225 -4.97 -5.81 37.08
C ASN A 225 -4.63 -4.34 36.88
N ARG A 226 -4.72 -3.54 37.94
CA ARG A 226 -4.56 -2.09 37.90
C ARG A 226 -3.64 -1.61 39.03
N ALA A 227 -2.58 -0.89 38.69
CA ALA A 227 -1.70 -0.20 39.63
C ALA A 227 -1.79 1.32 39.40
N ASP A 228 -2.66 2.00 40.16
CA ASP A 228 -2.96 3.43 39.96
C ASP A 228 -2.07 4.37 40.80
N GLY A 229 -1.64 3.92 41.98
CA GLY A 229 -0.84 4.75 42.88
C GLY A 229 0.62 4.88 42.46
N VAL A 230 1.28 5.97 42.87
CA VAL A 230 2.73 6.13 42.66
C VAL A 230 3.46 5.03 43.42
N TYR A 231 4.39 4.33 42.77
CA TYR A 231 5.05 3.12 43.26
C TYR A 231 4.12 1.95 43.62
N ALA A 232 2.87 1.95 43.15
CA ALA A 232 1.96 0.84 43.40
C ALA A 232 2.40 -0.42 42.65
N SER A 233 2.14 -1.60 43.21
CA SER A 233 2.53 -2.88 42.60
C SER A 233 1.41 -3.91 42.64
N VAL A 234 1.22 -4.60 41.52
CA VAL A 234 0.37 -5.80 41.44
C VAL A 234 1.21 -6.97 40.91
N GLY A 235 1.34 -8.01 41.72
CA GLY A 235 2.13 -9.21 41.36
C GLY A 235 1.49 -10.08 40.29
N GLY A 236 0.19 -9.94 40.03
CA GLY A 236 -0.54 -10.66 38.97
C GLY A 236 -1.96 -11.03 39.40
N GLY A 237 -2.48 -12.13 38.86
CA GLY A 237 -3.85 -12.60 39.16
C GLY A 237 -4.91 -11.97 38.26
N SER A 238 -6.14 -11.82 38.77
CA SER A 238 -7.25 -11.26 38.00
C SER A 238 -7.96 -10.14 38.74
N ALA A 239 -8.22 -9.02 38.08
CA ALA A 239 -9.04 -7.92 38.61
C ALA A 239 -8.52 -7.30 39.94
N ASN A 240 -7.22 -7.32 40.19
CA ASN A 240 -6.64 -6.73 41.40
C ASN A 240 -6.33 -5.23 41.20
N ILE A 241 -6.49 -4.42 42.25
CA ILE A 241 -6.25 -2.98 42.24
C ILE A 241 -5.31 -2.57 43.37
N ALA A 242 -4.13 -2.06 43.03
CA ALA A 242 -3.25 -1.31 43.93
C ALA A 242 -3.45 0.19 43.68
N GLY A 243 -4.36 0.81 44.42
CA GLY A 243 -4.87 2.16 44.18
C GLY A 243 -4.19 3.26 44.99
N GLY A 244 -3.63 2.95 46.17
CA GLY A 244 -2.93 3.92 47.01
C GLY A 244 -1.46 4.10 46.63
N ASN A 245 -0.83 5.21 47.02
CA ASN A 245 0.60 5.39 46.82
C ASN A 245 1.39 4.37 47.65
N ASN A 246 2.40 3.73 47.06
CA ASN A 246 3.16 2.62 47.66
C ASN A 246 2.28 1.43 48.08
N SER A 247 1.08 1.28 47.51
CA SER A 247 0.23 0.13 47.81
C SER A 247 0.69 -1.12 47.05
N ALA A 248 0.36 -2.29 47.59
CA ALA A 248 0.74 -3.56 46.98
C ALA A 248 -0.39 -4.59 47.02
N VAL A 249 -0.56 -5.32 45.92
CA VAL A 249 -1.36 -6.55 45.88
C VAL A 249 -0.50 -7.67 45.34
N SER A 250 -0.21 -8.69 46.15
CA SER A 250 0.68 -9.79 45.71
C SER A 250 0.07 -10.63 44.59
N GLY A 251 -1.26 -10.75 44.52
CA GLY A 251 -1.98 -11.51 43.50
C GLY A 251 -3.40 -11.88 43.94
N GLY A 252 -3.96 -12.95 43.38
CA GLY A 252 -5.31 -13.42 43.68
C GLY A 252 -6.37 -12.85 42.74
N THR A 253 -7.61 -12.76 43.22
CA THR A 253 -8.75 -12.28 42.42
C THR A 253 -9.51 -11.17 43.13
N ASP A 254 -9.78 -10.06 42.46
CA ASP A 254 -10.64 -8.97 42.96
C ASP A 254 -10.16 -8.35 44.30
N ASN A 255 -8.84 -8.29 44.51
CA ASN A 255 -8.27 -7.67 45.71
C ASN A 255 -7.99 -6.18 45.50
N ARG A 256 -8.14 -5.38 46.55
CA ARG A 256 -8.04 -3.92 46.50
C ARG A 256 -7.17 -3.36 47.64
N ALA A 257 -5.98 -2.87 47.34
CA ALA A 257 -5.15 -2.09 48.27
C ALA A 257 -5.28 -0.60 47.92
N VAL A 258 -6.22 0.12 48.53
CA VAL A 258 -6.58 1.50 48.12
C VAL A 258 -6.08 2.59 49.07
N GLY A 259 -5.66 2.23 50.28
CA GLY A 259 -5.00 3.18 51.18
C GLY A 259 -3.52 3.36 50.83
N ASP A 260 -2.96 4.54 51.10
CA ASP A 260 -1.51 4.76 50.94
C ASP A 260 -0.72 3.80 51.85
N PHE A 261 0.34 3.20 51.33
CA PHE A 261 1.15 2.16 51.98
C PHE A 261 0.36 0.89 52.39
N SER A 262 -0.86 0.70 51.86
CA SER A 262 -1.66 -0.48 52.17
C SER A 262 -1.20 -1.72 51.40
N THR A 263 -1.43 -2.91 51.95
CA THR A 263 -1.03 -4.17 51.31
C THR A 263 -2.13 -5.23 51.39
N VAL A 264 -2.40 -5.91 50.28
CA VAL A 264 -3.16 -7.16 50.24
C VAL A 264 -2.24 -8.31 49.85
N GLY A 265 -2.09 -9.29 50.74
CA GLY A 265 -1.20 -10.45 50.52
C GLY A 265 -1.72 -11.45 49.47
N GLY A 266 -3.00 -11.40 49.09
CA GLY A 266 -3.64 -12.29 48.11
C GLY A 266 -5.02 -12.77 48.55
N GLY A 267 -5.54 -13.80 47.86
CA GLY A 267 -6.88 -14.38 48.09
C GLY A 267 -7.94 -13.84 47.15
N MET A 268 -9.21 -13.88 47.56
CA MET A 268 -10.35 -13.37 46.80
C MET A 268 -11.11 -12.27 47.55
N SER A 269 -11.42 -11.17 46.83
CA SER A 269 -12.29 -10.06 47.27
C SER A 269 -11.88 -9.45 48.62
N ARG A 270 -10.59 -9.20 48.81
CA ARG A 270 -10.06 -8.51 50.00
C ARG A 270 -9.86 -7.02 49.74
N THR A 271 -10.09 -6.18 50.75
CA THR A 271 -9.87 -4.73 50.64
C THR A 271 -9.09 -4.21 51.84
N ALA A 272 -7.93 -3.61 51.59
CA ALA A 272 -7.17 -2.80 52.55
C ALA A 272 -7.40 -1.31 52.21
N ALA A 273 -8.14 -0.60 53.06
CA ALA A 273 -8.69 0.73 52.72
C ALA A 273 -8.01 1.89 53.45
N ALA A 274 -7.40 1.65 54.60
CA ALA A 274 -6.76 2.70 55.39
C ALA A 274 -5.27 2.88 55.04
N ILE A 275 -4.69 4.01 55.45
CA ILE A 275 -3.24 4.23 55.32
C ILE A 275 -2.52 3.20 56.21
N TYR A 276 -1.48 2.56 55.68
CA TYR A 276 -0.73 1.45 56.32
C TYR A 276 -1.57 0.20 56.65
N ASP A 277 -2.74 0.04 56.02
CA ASP A 277 -3.62 -1.12 56.24
C ASP A 277 -3.05 -2.40 55.63
N TRP A 278 -3.33 -3.55 56.24
CA TRP A 278 -2.88 -4.84 55.74
C TRP A 278 -3.96 -5.90 55.87
N VAL A 279 -4.21 -6.61 54.76
CA VAL A 279 -5.16 -7.74 54.70
C VAL A 279 -4.49 -8.96 54.06
N ALA A 280 -4.66 -10.12 54.68
CA ALA A 280 -4.21 -11.41 54.14
C ALA A 280 -5.39 -12.26 53.64
N GLY A 281 -5.10 -13.21 52.73
CA GLY A 281 -6.03 -14.27 52.35
C GLY A 281 -6.39 -15.19 53.51
N SER A 282 -7.41 -16.04 53.36
CA SER A 282 -7.71 -17.05 54.38
C SER A 282 -6.66 -18.15 54.38
N LEU A 283 -6.32 -18.68 55.57
CA LEU A 283 -5.42 -19.84 55.71
C LEU A 283 -5.99 -21.10 55.03
N LEU A 284 -7.31 -21.14 54.85
CA LEU A 284 -8.07 -22.17 54.14
C LEU A 284 -9.01 -21.43 53.17
N GLU A 285 -8.84 -21.59 51.86
CA GLU A 285 -9.90 -21.26 50.92
C GLU A 285 -10.89 -22.43 50.94
N ASP A 286 -12.17 -22.15 51.23
CA ASP A 286 -13.21 -23.15 51.13
C ASP A 286 -13.31 -23.56 49.65
N ASN A 287 -12.87 -24.79 49.35
CA ASN A 287 -12.97 -25.41 48.02
C ASN A 287 -14.42 -25.66 47.61
#